data_AF-A0A2V7F1G5-F1
#
_entry.id   AF-A0A2V7F1G5-F1
#
_cell.length_a   1.000
_cell.length_b   1.000
_cell.length_c   1.000
_cell.angle_alpha   90.00
_cell.angle_beta   90.00
_cell.angle_gamma   90.00
#
_symmetry.space_group_name_H-M   'P 1'
#
loop_
_entity.id
_entity.type
_entity.pdbx_description
1 polymer ?
#
loop_
_entity_poly.entity_id
_entity_poly.type
_entity_poly.pdbx_seq_one_letter_code
_entity_poly.pdbx_strand_id
1 'polypeptide(L)'
;MKTLMAATAVVVGLAFTAGTAMAFQCPSLIKQGRDAAAKMDANSDKVKKAASKLDRAEALHKEGKHADSVTEANEALGLLGIKQ
;
A
#
# COMPACT_ATOMS: atom_id res chain seq x y z
N MET A 1 19.99 8.39 -49.18
CA MET A 1 19.50 9.49 -48.30
C MET A 1 17.99 9.50 -48.32
N LYS A 2 17.35 9.62 -47.15
CA LYS A 2 15.89 9.48 -46.88
C LYS A 2 15.49 8.00 -46.90
N THR A 3 15.38 7.27 -45.79
CA THR A 3 14.46 7.53 -44.68
C THR A 3 14.95 6.78 -43.43
N LEU A 4 15.75 7.46 -42.61
CA LEU A 4 16.17 7.00 -41.27
C LEU A 4 15.72 8.06 -40.25
N MET A 5 14.42 8.36 -40.12
CA MET A 5 13.93 9.30 -39.11
C MET A 5 12.43 9.07 -38.78
N ALA A 6 12.11 7.95 -38.13
CA ALA A 6 10.81 7.82 -37.44
C ALA A 6 10.83 6.76 -36.32
N ALA A 7 11.95 6.57 -35.61
CA ALA A 7 12.07 5.60 -34.52
C ALA A 7 12.21 6.27 -33.14
N THR A 8 11.64 7.47 -32.96
CA THR A 8 11.81 8.27 -31.73
C THR A 8 10.52 8.98 -31.32
N ALA A 9 9.50 8.20 -30.99
CA ALA A 9 8.41 8.62 -30.10
C ALA A 9 8.25 7.51 -29.05
N VAL A 10 9.28 7.34 -28.23
CA VAL A 10 9.25 7.76 -26.82
C VAL A 10 8.16 6.98 -26.07
N VAL A 11 8.62 5.82 -25.60
CA VAL A 11 8.01 4.85 -24.69
C VAL A 11 7.81 5.48 -23.29
N VAL A 12 7.12 6.62 -23.20
CA VAL A 12 6.83 7.33 -21.95
C VAL A 12 5.34 7.26 -21.69
N GLY A 13 4.85 6.07 -21.37
CA GLY A 13 3.44 5.86 -21.04
C GLY A 13 3.18 4.64 -20.18
N LEU A 14 4.06 3.62 -20.20
CA LEU A 14 3.84 2.38 -19.43
C LEU A 14 4.37 2.42 -17.98
N ALA A 15 5.08 3.47 -17.57
CA ALA A 15 5.55 3.57 -16.18
C ALA A 15 4.45 3.97 -15.17
N PHE A 16 3.30 4.47 -15.63
CA PHE A 16 2.22 4.91 -14.75
C PHE A 16 1.16 3.84 -14.44
N THR A 17 1.16 2.70 -15.14
CA THR A 17 0.14 1.65 -14.91
C THR A 17 0.44 0.76 -13.70
N ALA A 18 1.68 0.78 -13.18
CA ALA A 18 2.03 0.05 -11.95
C ALA A 18 1.61 0.82 -10.67
N GLY A 19 1.50 2.15 -10.73
CA GLY A 19 1.11 2.99 -9.59
C GLY A 19 -0.39 2.99 -9.31
N THR A 20 -1.22 2.82 -10.35
CA THR A 20 -2.69 2.83 -10.19
C THR A 20 -3.19 1.63 -9.40
N ALA A 21 -2.56 0.45 -9.52
CA ALA A 21 -2.95 -0.73 -8.75
C ALA A 21 -2.67 -0.57 -7.24
N MET A 22 -1.53 0.02 -6.87
CA MET A 22 -1.12 0.25 -5.48
C MET A 22 -1.96 1.32 -4.75
N ALA A 23 -2.43 2.35 -5.47
CA ALA A 23 -3.23 3.41 -4.88
C ALA A 23 -4.56 2.90 -4.28
N PHE A 24 -5.19 1.89 -4.92
CA PHE A 24 -6.41 1.26 -4.41
C PHE A 24 -6.15 0.21 -3.32
N GLN A 25 -4.91 -0.26 -3.17
CA GLN A 25 -4.58 -1.27 -2.16
C GLN A 25 -4.52 -0.67 -0.76
N CYS A 26 -3.95 0.53 -0.58
CA CYS A 26 -3.76 1.12 0.76
C CYS A 26 -5.07 1.16 1.59
N PRO A 27 -6.20 1.70 1.09
CA PRO A 27 -7.43 1.75 1.87
C PRO A 27 -7.98 0.37 2.21
N SER A 28 -7.86 -0.60 1.28
CA SER A 28 -8.31 -1.98 1.50
C SER A 28 -7.49 -2.67 2.59
N LEU A 29 -6.16 -2.55 2.53
CA LEU A 29 -5.26 -3.17 3.50
C LEU A 29 -5.45 -2.58 4.90
N ILE A 30 -5.57 -1.25 4.99
CA ILE A 30 -5.84 -0.57 6.26
C ILE A 30 -7.16 -1.05 6.84
N LYS A 31 -8.22 -1.11 6.02
CA LYS A 31 -9.53 -1.59 6.47
C LYS A 31 -9.47 -3.05 6.92
N GLN A 32 -8.84 -3.93 6.15
CA GLN A 32 -8.67 -5.34 6.49
C GLN A 32 -7.96 -5.51 7.85
N GLY A 33 -6.91 -4.72 8.08
CA GLY A 33 -6.19 -4.73 9.36
C GLY A 33 -7.06 -4.25 10.53
N ARG A 34 -7.84 -3.17 10.34
CA ARG A 34 -8.75 -2.66 11.39
C ARG A 34 -9.88 -3.64 11.68
N ASP A 35 -10.49 -4.22 10.65
CA ASP A 35 -11.56 -5.22 10.79
C ASP A 35 -11.06 -6.47 11.53
N ALA A 36 -9.80 -6.87 11.27
CA ALA A 36 -9.18 -7.99 11.95
C ALA A 36 -8.85 -7.67 13.41
N ALA A 37 -8.21 -6.52 13.67
CA ALA A 37 -7.90 -6.06 15.02
C ALA A 37 -9.17 -5.96 15.89
N ALA A 38 -10.28 -5.50 15.32
CA ALA A 38 -11.58 -5.38 16.01
C ALA A 38 -12.16 -6.74 16.47
N LYS A 39 -11.73 -7.85 15.88
CA LYS A 39 -12.15 -9.21 16.24
C LYS A 39 -11.19 -9.90 17.21
N MET A 40 -10.13 -9.22 17.63
CA MET A 40 -9.07 -9.75 18.50
C MET A 40 -9.09 -9.06 19.86
N ASP A 41 -8.31 -9.58 20.81
CA ASP A 41 -8.15 -8.96 22.12
C ASP A 41 -7.41 -7.62 22.00
N ALA A 42 -8.13 -6.52 22.27
CA ALA A 42 -7.60 -5.17 22.24
C ALA A 42 -6.47 -4.92 23.26
N ASN A 43 -6.36 -5.74 24.31
CA ASN A 43 -5.28 -5.63 25.28
C ASN A 43 -3.97 -6.27 24.81
N SER A 44 -4.03 -7.11 23.78
CA SER A 44 -2.88 -7.81 23.23
C SER A 44 -1.86 -6.85 22.63
N ASP A 45 -0.58 -7.02 22.98
CA ASP A 45 0.51 -6.19 22.47
C ASP A 45 0.62 -6.21 20.94
N LYS A 46 0.33 -7.35 20.30
CA LYS A 46 0.33 -7.44 18.84
C LYS A 46 -0.81 -6.63 18.21
N VAL A 47 -1.98 -6.58 18.85
CA VAL A 47 -3.14 -5.81 18.36
C VAL A 47 -2.87 -4.32 18.50
N LYS A 48 -2.30 -3.88 19.63
CA LYS A 48 -1.88 -2.49 19.84
C LYS A 48 -0.80 -2.06 18.83
N LYS A 49 0.21 -2.89 18.59
CA LYS A 49 1.24 -2.63 17.59
C LYS A 49 0.67 -2.57 16.17
N ALA A 50 -0.21 -3.50 15.81
CA ALA A 50 -0.90 -3.49 14.52
C ALA A 50 -1.76 -2.24 14.34
N ALA A 51 -2.52 -1.82 15.36
CA ALA A 51 -3.30 -0.59 15.32
C ALA A 51 -2.43 0.66 15.07
N SER A 52 -1.31 0.78 15.79
CA SER A 52 -0.36 1.89 15.58
C SER A 52 0.24 1.90 14.16
N LYS A 53 0.57 0.72 13.62
CA LYS A 53 1.03 0.53 12.25
C LYS A 53 -0.04 0.95 11.22
N LEU A 54 -1.31 0.60 11.46
CA LEU A 54 -2.44 1.00 10.62
C LEU A 54 -2.70 2.51 10.65
N ASP A 55 -2.56 3.15 11.82
CA ASP A 55 -2.65 4.61 11.94
C ASP A 55 -1.53 5.30 11.15
N ARG A 56 -0.30 4.75 11.21
CA ARG A 56 0.82 5.22 10.41
C ARG A 56 0.60 5.02 8.91
N ALA A 57 0.08 3.87 8.50
CA ALA A 57 -0.27 3.57 7.12
C ALA A 57 -1.29 4.58 6.58
N GLU A 58 -2.31 4.92 7.37
CA GLU A 58 -3.32 5.91 7.01
C GLU A 58 -2.75 7.32 6.86
N ALA A 59 -1.86 7.74 7.78
CA ALA A 59 -1.15 9.01 7.67
C ALA A 59 -0.30 9.09 6.39
N LEU A 60 0.49 8.04 6.11
CA LEU A 60 1.31 7.95 4.89
C LEU A 60 0.45 7.96 3.61
N HIS A 61 -0.72 7.32 3.63
CA HIS A 61 -1.66 7.39 2.52
C HIS A 61 -2.13 8.83 2.26
N LYS A 62 -2.51 9.56 3.32
CA LYS A 62 -2.91 10.98 3.23
C LYS A 62 -1.78 11.88 2.74
N GLU A 63 -0.52 11.52 3.04
CA GLU A 63 0.69 12.19 2.54
C GLU A 63 1.06 11.82 1.09
N GLY A 64 0.35 10.88 0.45
CA GLY A 64 0.67 10.38 -0.89
C GLY A 64 1.85 9.39 -0.94
N LYS A 65 2.38 8.98 0.22
CA LYS A 65 3.47 8.00 0.36
C LYS A 65 2.93 6.56 0.29
N HIS A 66 2.43 6.18 -0.88
CA HIS A 66 1.71 4.91 -1.06
C HIS A 66 2.55 3.66 -0.79
N ALA A 67 3.82 3.65 -1.20
CA ALA A 67 4.70 2.50 -0.94
C ALA A 67 4.93 2.27 0.57
N ASP A 68 5.18 3.34 1.31
CA ASP A 68 5.36 3.29 2.76
C ASP A 68 4.05 2.90 3.46
N SER A 69 2.92 3.44 2.99
CA SER A 69 1.59 3.09 3.51
C SER A 69 1.29 1.60 3.39
N VAL A 70 1.55 1.00 2.22
CA VAL A 70 1.36 -0.45 2.02
C VAL A 70 2.32 -1.28 2.87
N THR A 71 3.57 -0.84 3.03
CA THR A 71 4.53 -1.52 3.89
C THR A 71 4.03 -1.59 5.35
N GLU A 72 3.62 -0.45 5.91
CA GLU A 72 3.09 -0.38 7.27
C GLU A 72 1.80 -1.21 7.44
N ALA A 73 0.90 -1.18 6.44
CA ALA A 73 -0.33 -1.95 6.46
C ALA A 73 -0.08 -3.47 6.38
N ASN A 74 0.88 -3.91 5.55
CA ASN A 74 1.26 -5.32 5.46
C ASN A 74 1.93 -5.83 6.74
N GLU A 75 2.78 -5.01 7.38
CA GLU A 75 3.36 -5.35 8.68
C GLU A 75 2.29 -5.48 9.77
N ALA A 76 1.30 -4.59 9.79
CA ALA A 76 0.15 -4.71 10.68
C ALA A 76 -0.61 -6.03 10.45
N LEU A 77 -0.88 -6.37 9.19
CA LEU A 77 -1.57 -7.62 8.83
C LEU A 77 -0.75 -8.85 9.26
N GLY A 78 0.58 -8.82 9.09
CA GLY A 78 1.48 -9.85 9.59
C GLY A 78 1.43 -10.02 11.12
N LEU A 79 1.39 -8.93 11.89
CA LEU A 79 1.23 -8.97 13.35
C LEU A 79 -0.11 -9.60 13.78
N LEU A 80 -1.15 -9.42 12.97
CA LEU A 80 -2.48 -10.00 13.19
C LEU A 80 -2.58 -11.45 12.66
N GLY A 81 -1.53 -11.96 12.01
CA GLY A 81 -1.49 -13.31 11.43
C GLY A 81 -2.21 -13.44 10.09
N ILE A 82 -2.45 -12.32 9.40
CA ILE A 82 -3.10 -12.26 8.10
C ILE A 82 -2.06 -12.23 7.00
N LYS A 83 -2.22 -13.12 6.02
CA LYS A 83 -1.32 -13.23 4.86
C LYS A 83 -1.82 -12.33 3.73
N GLN A 84 -0.86 -11.72 3.05
CA GLN A 84 -1.03 -10.76 1.98
C GLN A 84 -0.72 -11.39 0.63
#